data_AF-A0A835PRR8-F1
#
_entry.id   AF-A0A835PRR8-F1
#
_cell.length_a   1.000
_cell.length_b   1.000
_cell.length_c   1.000
_cell.angle_alpha   90.00
_cell.angle_beta   90.00
_cell.angle_gamma   90.00
#
_symmetry.space_group_name_H-M   'P 1'
#
loop_
_entity.id
_entity.type
_entity.pdbx_description
1 polymer ?
#
loop_
_entity_poly.entity_id
_entity_poly.type
_entity_poly.pdbx_seq_one_letter_code
_entity_poly.pdbx_strand_id
1 'polypeptide(L)'
;MQPEGFGHEPACERGGGVPRRERGGGEEEEGDGGHRPKKLRLTKEQSRLLEESFRQNHTLNPKQKEALASRLRLRPRQVEVWFQNRRARTKLKQTEMECEYLKRCFGSLTEENRRLQREVEELRALRVAPPTILSPLTRQPMPASALTMCPRCQRLTMANHRRPPSAAA
;
A
#
# COMPACT_ATOMS: atom_id res chain seq x y z
N MET A 1 17.73 -32.94 -3.08
CA MET A 1 16.35 -33.32 -2.71
C MET A 1 15.87 -32.33 -1.66
N GLN A 2 14.79 -31.61 -2.01
CA GLN A 2 13.89 -30.70 -1.26
C GLN A 2 14.41 -29.88 -0.06
N PRO A 3 14.21 -28.55 -0.10
CA PRO A 3 13.92 -27.76 1.09
C PRO A 3 12.41 -27.45 1.21
N GLU A 4 11.91 -27.71 2.41
CA GLU A 4 10.62 -27.26 2.94
C GLU A 4 10.65 -25.74 3.17
N GLY A 5 9.51 -25.05 3.00
CA GLY A 5 9.36 -23.71 3.57
C GLY A 5 8.38 -22.76 2.89
N PHE A 6 7.09 -22.93 3.20
CA PHE A 6 6.12 -21.86 3.46
C PHE A 6 6.11 -20.60 2.55
N GLY A 7 5.17 -20.60 1.62
CA GLY A 7 4.59 -19.39 1.05
C GLY A 7 3.12 -19.64 0.75
N HIS A 8 2.29 -19.81 1.79
CA HIS A 8 0.84 -19.71 1.62
C HIS A 8 0.53 -18.29 1.14
N GLU A 9 0.14 -18.13 -0.13
CA GLU A 9 -0.61 -16.97 -0.56
C GLU A 9 -1.92 -16.92 0.23
N PRO A 10 -2.20 -15.87 1.03
CA PRO A 10 -3.56 -15.64 1.44
C PRO A 10 -4.33 -15.11 0.24
N ALA A 11 -5.27 -15.92 -0.26
CA ALA A 11 -6.33 -15.48 -1.14
C ALA A 11 -6.98 -14.23 -0.55
N CYS A 12 -6.94 -13.10 -1.28
CA CYS A 12 -7.77 -11.95 -0.97
C CYS A 12 -9.24 -12.31 -1.23
N GLU A 13 -9.88 -12.95 -0.25
CA GLU A 13 -11.31 -13.17 -0.26
C GLU A 13 -12.03 -11.82 -0.31
N ARG A 14 -12.71 -11.64 -1.44
CA ARG A 14 -13.55 -10.51 -1.79
C ARG A 14 -14.81 -10.57 -0.91
N GLY A 15 -14.76 -10.00 0.29
CA GLY A 15 -15.83 -10.15 1.29
C GLY A 15 -16.11 -8.92 2.14
N GLY A 16 -16.13 -7.71 1.56
CA GLY A 16 -16.48 -6.47 2.26
C GLY A 16 -17.92 -6.03 1.98
N GLY A 17 -18.91 -6.82 2.40
CA GLY A 17 -20.32 -6.40 2.37
C GLY A 17 -20.53 -5.23 3.32
N VAL A 18 -20.76 -4.03 2.76
CA VAL A 18 -21.12 -2.85 3.56
C VAL A 18 -22.49 -3.12 4.21
N PRO A 19 -22.65 -3.02 5.54
CA PRO A 19 -23.95 -3.19 6.17
C PRO A 19 -24.89 -2.10 5.67
N ARG A 20 -25.94 -2.53 4.97
CA ARG A 20 -27.08 -1.71 4.57
C ARG A 20 -27.77 -1.27 5.86
N ARG A 21 -27.56 -0.01 6.28
CA ARG A 21 -28.34 0.59 7.37
C ARG A 21 -29.81 0.49 7.02
N GLU A 22 -30.54 -0.31 7.78
CA GLU A 22 -31.99 -0.23 7.85
C GLU A 22 -32.37 1.15 8.37
N ARG A 23 -33.23 1.84 7.62
CA ARG A 23 -33.88 3.07 8.08
C ARG A 23 -35.38 2.76 8.09
N GLY A 24 -35.88 2.49 9.29
CA GLY A 24 -37.31 2.42 9.58
C GLY A 24 -37.97 3.81 9.59
N GLY A 25 -39.31 3.77 9.52
CA GLY A 25 -40.25 4.89 9.64
C GLY A 25 -40.42 5.66 8.33
N GLY A 26 -41.50 5.55 7.55
CA GLY A 26 -42.89 5.30 7.93
C GLY A 26 -43.63 6.63 7.85
N GLU A 27 -44.22 6.90 6.69
CA GLU A 27 -45.37 7.80 6.47
C GLU A 27 -45.91 7.40 5.07
N GLU A 28 -47.08 6.80 5.10
CA GLU A 28 -47.81 6.21 3.98
C GLU A 28 -48.68 7.24 3.25
N GLU A 29 -49.37 6.75 2.21
CA GLU A 29 -50.33 7.39 1.29
C GLU A 29 -49.72 8.01 0.02
N GLU A 30 -50.11 7.65 -1.21
CA GLU A 30 -51.16 6.77 -1.72
C GLU A 30 -50.87 6.47 -3.21
N GLY A 31 -51.26 5.29 -3.70
CA GLY A 31 -51.59 4.98 -5.10
C GLY A 31 -50.55 5.18 -6.23
N ASP A 32 -49.96 4.09 -6.71
CA ASP A 32 -50.04 3.67 -8.14
C ASP A 32 -49.12 2.47 -8.38
N GLY A 33 -49.67 1.45 -9.04
CA GLY A 33 -49.12 0.11 -9.12
C GLY A 33 -47.81 0.00 -9.91
N GLY A 34 -47.00 -1.00 -9.54
CA GLY A 34 -46.32 -1.89 -10.48
C GLY A 34 -45.37 -1.32 -11.53
N HIS A 35 -45.01 -0.03 -11.51
CA HIS A 35 -44.09 0.55 -12.49
C HIS A 35 -42.69 0.63 -11.91
N ARG A 36 -41.76 -0.20 -12.45
CA ARG A 36 -40.32 0.00 -12.22
C ARG A 36 -40.01 1.49 -12.45
N PRO A 37 -39.37 2.20 -11.49
CA PRO A 37 -39.16 3.63 -11.61
C PRO A 37 -38.39 3.92 -12.89
N LYS A 38 -39.03 4.65 -13.83
CA LYS A 38 -38.35 5.15 -15.03
C LYS A 38 -37.12 5.93 -14.56
N LYS A 39 -35.95 5.61 -15.13
CA LYS A 39 -34.68 6.26 -14.77
C LYS A 39 -34.84 7.76 -14.94
N LEU A 40 -34.72 8.51 -13.84
CA LEU A 40 -34.88 9.96 -13.84
C LEU A 40 -33.87 10.59 -14.80
N ARG A 41 -34.37 11.30 -15.81
CA ARG A 41 -33.56 12.15 -16.69
C ARG A 41 -33.68 13.58 -16.20
N LEU A 42 -32.62 14.09 -15.61
CA LEU A 42 -32.52 15.49 -15.21
C LEU A 42 -32.13 16.34 -16.41
N THR A 43 -32.69 17.54 -16.49
CA THR A 43 -32.20 18.57 -17.42
C THR A 43 -30.81 19.05 -17.01
N LYS A 44 -30.10 19.72 -17.92
CA LYS A 44 -28.77 20.30 -17.64
C LYS A 44 -28.86 21.33 -16.49
N GLU A 45 -29.91 22.15 -16.49
CA GLU A 45 -30.10 23.15 -15.44
C GLU A 45 -30.44 22.53 -14.08
N GLN A 46 -31.30 21.51 -14.05
CA GLN A 46 -31.58 20.78 -12.81
C GLN A 46 -30.32 20.15 -12.23
N SER A 47 -29.49 19.54 -13.09
CA SER A 47 -28.23 18.93 -12.68
C SER A 47 -27.26 19.98 -12.13
N ARG A 48 -27.15 21.15 -12.78
CA ARG A 48 -26.30 22.26 -12.34
C ARG A 48 -26.67 22.74 -10.93
N LEU A 49 -27.95 22.97 -10.69
CA LEU A 49 -28.45 23.44 -9.39
C LEU A 49 -28.30 22.39 -8.28
N LEU A 50 -28.49 21.10 -8.59
CA LEU A 50 -28.22 20.01 -7.66
C LEU A 50 -26.73 19.94 -7.29
N GLU A 51 -25.84 20.09 -8.26
CA GLU A 51 -24.40 20.12 -8.03
C GLU A 51 -23.95 21.34 -7.23
N GLU A 52 -24.50 22.52 -7.51
CA GLU A 52 -24.23 23.75 -6.75
C GLU A 52 -24.67 23.61 -5.29
N SER A 53 -25.88 23.12 -5.05
CA SER A 53 -26.37 22.85 -3.69
C SER A 53 -25.50 21.81 -2.99
N PHE A 54 -25.12 20.73 -3.70
CA PHE A 54 -24.24 19.71 -3.15
C PHE A 54 -22.87 20.26 -2.77
N ARG A 55 -22.30 21.17 -3.57
CA ARG A 55 -21.00 21.79 -3.28
C ARG A 55 -21.03 22.63 -1.99
N GLN A 56 -22.17 23.25 -1.69
CA GLN A 56 -22.36 23.99 -0.45
C GLN A 56 -22.58 23.06 0.75
N ASN A 57 -23.38 22.00 0.58
CA ASN A 57 -23.59 21.00 1.61
C ASN A 57 -23.84 19.60 1.02
N HIS A 58 -23.02 18.63 1.44
CA HIS A 58 -23.08 17.25 0.96
C HIS A 58 -24.25 16.45 1.56
N THR A 59 -24.91 16.98 2.59
CA THR A 59 -26.10 16.43 3.23
C THR A 59 -27.24 17.45 3.19
N LEU A 60 -28.47 16.98 2.92
CA LEU A 60 -29.65 17.83 2.95
C LEU A 60 -30.43 17.57 4.24
N ASN A 61 -30.80 18.64 4.94
CA ASN A 61 -31.85 18.54 5.94
C ASN A 61 -33.25 18.49 5.26
N PRO A 62 -34.33 18.10 5.98
CA PRO A 62 -35.66 17.97 5.38
C PRO A 62 -36.17 19.26 4.71
N LYS A 63 -36.00 20.42 5.37
CA LYS A 63 -36.44 21.72 4.84
C LYS A 63 -35.71 22.12 3.55
N GLN A 64 -34.40 21.91 3.50
CA GLN A 64 -33.58 22.16 2.31
C GLN A 64 -33.97 21.21 1.17
N LYS A 65 -34.23 19.93 1.49
CA LYS A 65 -34.69 18.94 0.51
C LYS A 65 -36.02 19.38 -0.12
N GLU A 66 -36.99 19.80 0.69
CA GLU A 66 -38.29 20.29 0.20
C GLU A 66 -38.13 21.56 -0.63
N ALA A 67 -37.39 22.57 -0.14
CA ALA A 67 -37.16 23.81 -0.88
C ALA A 67 -36.49 23.57 -2.24
N LEU A 68 -35.49 22.68 -2.28
CA LEU A 68 -34.78 22.33 -3.51
C LEU A 68 -35.67 21.52 -4.46
N ALA A 69 -36.46 20.59 -3.93
CA ALA A 69 -37.43 19.82 -4.71
C ALA A 69 -38.46 20.74 -5.39
N SER A 70 -39.02 21.69 -4.65
CA SER A 70 -39.96 22.70 -5.17
C SER A 70 -39.32 23.57 -6.24
N ARG A 71 -38.10 24.10 -5.99
CA ARG A 71 -37.37 24.92 -6.96
C ARG A 71 -37.07 24.18 -8.27
N LEU A 72 -36.78 22.88 -8.20
CA LEU A 72 -36.42 22.06 -9.35
C LEU A 72 -37.62 21.36 -10.01
N ARG A 73 -38.82 21.49 -9.43
CA ARG A 73 -40.03 20.74 -9.81
C ARG A 73 -39.79 19.23 -9.84
N LEU A 74 -39.11 18.71 -8.81
CA LEU A 74 -38.82 17.29 -8.62
C LEU A 74 -39.52 16.77 -7.36
N ARG A 75 -39.72 15.46 -7.27
CA ARG A 75 -40.20 14.85 -6.02
C ARG A 75 -39.07 14.90 -4.97
N PRO A 76 -39.36 15.14 -3.67
CA PRO A 76 -38.34 15.14 -2.62
C PRO A 76 -37.48 13.87 -2.59
N ARG A 77 -38.08 12.72 -2.89
CA ARG A 77 -37.38 11.44 -3.01
C ARG A 77 -36.34 11.42 -4.15
N GLN A 78 -36.61 12.07 -5.27
CA GLN A 78 -35.68 12.15 -6.39
C GLN A 78 -34.43 12.95 -6.02
N VAL A 79 -34.62 14.08 -5.31
CA VAL A 79 -33.52 14.88 -4.77
C VAL A 79 -32.70 14.06 -3.76
N GLU A 80 -33.38 13.36 -2.85
CA GLU A 80 -32.71 12.48 -1.87
C GLU A 80 -31.85 11.41 -2.55
N VAL A 81 -32.42 10.65 -3.49
CA VAL A 81 -31.71 9.60 -4.23
C VAL A 81 -30.55 10.17 -5.04
N TRP A 82 -30.71 11.36 -5.62
CA TRP A 82 -29.63 12.03 -6.33
C TRP A 82 -28.46 12.34 -5.38
N PHE A 83 -28.73 12.89 -4.19
CA PHE A 83 -27.68 13.18 -3.19
C PHE A 83 -27.00 11.90 -2.69
N GLN A 84 -27.76 10.82 -2.46
CA GLN A 84 -27.21 9.52 -2.09
C GLN A 84 -26.28 8.99 -3.19
N ASN A 85 -26.72 8.99 -4.45
CA ASN A 85 -25.92 8.55 -5.59
C ASN A 85 -24.68 9.43 -5.79
N ARG A 86 -24.79 10.74 -5.58
CA ARG A 86 -23.67 11.66 -5.70
C ARG A 86 -22.59 11.36 -4.65
N ARG A 87 -22.99 11.13 -3.39
CA ARG A 87 -22.06 10.70 -2.33
C ARG A 87 -21.42 9.35 -2.65
N ALA A 88 -22.21 8.38 -3.10
CA ALA A 88 -21.70 7.05 -3.46
C ALA A 88 -20.63 7.13 -4.57
N ARG A 89 -20.89 7.89 -5.63
CA ARG A 89 -19.92 8.10 -6.72
C ARG A 89 -18.66 8.83 -6.26
N THR A 90 -18.80 9.82 -5.39
CA THR A 90 -17.65 10.56 -4.83
C THR A 90 -16.77 9.63 -4.00
N LYS A 91 -17.38 8.82 -3.13
CA LYS A 91 -16.67 7.83 -2.33
C LYS A 91 -15.99 6.78 -3.21
N LEU A 92 -16.68 6.28 -4.25
CA LEU A 92 -16.11 5.32 -5.18
C LEU A 92 -14.87 5.88 -5.87
N LYS A 93 -14.97 7.08 -6.45
CA LYS A 93 -13.84 7.75 -7.10
C LYS A 93 -12.65 7.94 -6.15
N GLN A 94 -12.93 8.33 -4.90
CA GLN A 94 -11.92 8.48 -3.87
C GLN A 94 -11.22 7.14 -3.58
N THR A 95 -11.98 6.06 -3.38
CA THR A 95 -11.41 4.73 -3.11
C THR A 95 -10.64 4.16 -4.30
N GLU A 96 -11.04 4.46 -5.53
CA GLU A 96 -10.30 4.08 -6.73
C GLU A 96 -8.92 4.77 -6.77
N MET A 97 -8.90 6.08 -6.51
CA MET A 97 -7.65 6.85 -6.43
C MET A 97 -6.73 6.36 -5.31
N GLU A 98 -7.29 6.07 -4.13
CA GLU A 98 -6.53 5.50 -3.00
C GLU A 98 -5.94 4.14 -3.35
N CYS A 99 -6.71 3.26 -4.00
CA CYS A 99 -6.22 1.98 -4.48
C CYS A 99 -5.05 2.13 -5.46
N GLU A 100 -5.15 3.06 -6.41
CA GLU A 100 -4.09 3.34 -7.37
C GLU A 100 -2.82 3.86 -6.69
N TYR A 101 -2.97 4.78 -5.74
CA TYR A 101 -1.86 5.30 -4.96
C TYR A 101 -1.14 4.19 -4.18
N LEU A 102 -1.90 3.37 -3.44
CA LEU A 102 -1.35 2.26 -2.66
C LEU A 102 -0.63 1.23 -3.54
N LYS A 103 -1.18 0.90 -4.73
CA LYS A 103 -0.51 0.03 -5.70
C LYS A 103 0.84 0.58 -6.14
N ARG A 104 0.93 1.89 -6.41
CA ARG A 104 2.20 2.54 -6.79
C ARG A 104 3.22 2.50 -5.65
N CYS A 105 2.80 2.82 -4.43
CA CYS A 105 3.67 2.75 -3.25
C CYS A 105 4.17 1.33 -3.01
N PHE A 106 3.28 0.34 -3.11
CA PHE A 106 3.64 -1.07 -2.97
C PHE A 106 4.68 -1.49 -4.02
N GLY A 107 4.50 -1.10 -5.29
CA GLY A 107 5.48 -1.39 -6.34
C GLY A 107 6.85 -0.78 -6.05
N SER A 108 6.88 0.50 -5.63
CA SER A 108 8.13 1.18 -5.27
C SER A 108 8.83 0.52 -4.08
N LEU A 109 8.09 0.20 -3.01
CA LEU A 109 8.64 -0.46 -1.83
C LEU A 109 9.14 -1.87 -2.16
N THR A 110 8.44 -2.59 -3.04
CA THR A 110 8.87 -3.91 -3.51
C THR A 110 10.21 -3.84 -4.23
N GLU A 111 10.37 -2.87 -5.14
CA GLU A 111 11.62 -2.70 -5.88
C GLU A 111 12.77 -2.28 -4.95
N GLU A 112 12.50 -1.36 -4.02
CA GLU A 112 13.48 -0.95 -3.02
C GLU A 112 13.92 -2.12 -2.14
N ASN A 113 12.97 -2.96 -1.70
CA ASN A 113 13.27 -4.14 -0.90
C ASN A 113 14.13 -5.14 -1.68
N ARG A 114 13.83 -5.38 -2.96
CA ARG A 114 14.67 -6.21 -3.83
C ARG A 114 16.06 -5.62 -4.04
N ARG A 115 16.19 -4.30 -4.15
CA ARG A 115 17.51 -3.64 -4.25
C ARG A 115 18.32 -3.85 -2.97
N LEU A 116 17.72 -3.57 -1.82
CA LEU A 116 18.37 -3.74 -0.51
C LEU A 116 18.74 -5.21 -0.25
N GLN A 117 17.90 -6.17 -0.65
CA GLN A 117 18.22 -7.60 -0.55
C GLN A 117 19.46 -7.96 -1.36
N ARG A 118 19.58 -7.47 -2.62
CA ARG A 118 20.78 -7.66 -3.43
C ARG A 118 22.03 -7.04 -2.79
N GLU A 119 21.93 -5.80 -2.31
CA GLU A 119 23.03 -5.13 -1.60
C GLU A 119 23.46 -5.91 -0.35
N VAL A 120 22.49 -6.44 0.41
CA VAL A 120 22.76 -7.28 1.59
C VAL A 120 23.45 -8.58 1.21
N GLU A 121 23.01 -9.25 0.14
CA GLU A 121 23.63 -10.48 -0.35
C GLU A 121 25.07 -10.26 -0.83
N GLU A 122 25.32 -9.17 -1.57
CA GLU A 122 26.65 -8.78 -2.03
C GLU A 122 27.58 -8.50 -0.84
N LEU A 123 27.13 -7.70 0.14
CA LEU A 123 27.89 -7.41 1.35
C LEU A 123 28.16 -8.67 2.18
N ARG A 124 27.20 -9.60 2.24
CA ARG A 124 27.39 -10.90 2.90
C ARG A 124 28.44 -11.74 2.17
N ALA A 125 28.40 -11.79 0.84
CA ALA A 125 29.39 -12.52 0.04
C ALA A 125 30.81 -11.95 0.25
N LEU A 126 30.95 -10.62 0.24
CA LEU A 126 32.23 -9.94 0.50
C LEU A 126 32.76 -10.17 1.92
N ARG A 127 31.88 -10.31 2.93
CA ARG A 127 32.28 -10.63 4.31
C ARG A 127 32.68 -12.10 4.51
N VAL A 128 32.14 -13.02 3.70
CA VAL A 128 32.42 -14.45 3.80
C VAL A 128 33.63 -14.86 2.96
N ALA A 129 33.96 -14.11 1.89
CA ALA A 129 35.20 -14.31 1.14
C ALA A 129 36.41 -14.07 2.07
N PRO A 130 37.28 -15.07 2.32
CA PRO A 130 38.49 -14.86 3.09
C PRO A 130 39.34 -13.80 2.37
N PRO A 131 39.80 -12.73 3.04
CA PRO A 131 40.69 -11.78 2.42
C PRO A 131 41.91 -12.54 1.90
N THR A 132 42.05 -12.56 0.58
CA THR A 132 43.21 -13.18 -0.08
C THR A 132 44.36 -12.21 0.08
N ILE A 133 45.09 -12.35 1.20
CA ILE A 133 46.29 -11.57 1.44
C ILE A 133 47.42 -12.18 0.60
N LEU A 134 47.99 -11.38 -0.29
CA LEU A 134 49.11 -11.79 -1.13
C LEU A 134 50.44 -11.61 -0.39
N SER A 135 51.37 -12.56 -0.58
CA SER A 135 52.74 -12.47 -0.08
C SER A 135 53.47 -11.27 -0.68
N PRO A 136 54.16 -10.42 0.11
CA PRO A 136 54.95 -9.30 -0.41
C PRO A 136 56.12 -9.73 -1.30
N LEU A 137 56.68 -10.93 -1.09
CA LEU A 137 57.84 -11.41 -1.83
C LEU A 137 57.45 -12.11 -3.14
N THR A 138 56.42 -12.95 -3.10
CA THR A 138 56.09 -13.86 -4.20
C THR A 138 54.80 -13.49 -4.93
N ARG A 139 54.05 -12.51 -4.42
CA ARG A 139 52.71 -12.11 -4.90
C ARG A 139 51.70 -13.25 -5.00
N GLN A 140 51.92 -14.36 -4.29
CA GLN A 140 50.98 -15.48 -4.24
C GLN A 140 50.01 -15.39 -3.04
N PRO A 141 48.79 -15.96 -3.14
CA PRO A 141 47.84 -16.08 -2.03
C PRO A 141 48.45 -16.79 -0.82
N MET A 142 48.35 -16.18 0.37
CA MET A 142 48.79 -16.79 1.62
C MET A 142 47.72 -17.75 2.16
N PRO A 143 48.09 -18.94 2.67
CA PRO A 143 47.14 -19.84 3.32
C PRO A 143 46.62 -19.21 4.62
N ALA A 144 45.36 -19.50 4.98
CA ALA A 144 44.72 -18.95 6.18
C ALA A 144 45.49 -19.27 7.48
N SER A 145 46.21 -20.39 7.53
CA SER A 145 47.08 -20.79 8.64
C SER A 145 48.28 -19.86 8.86
N ALA A 146 48.69 -19.10 7.84
CA ALA A 146 49.77 -18.12 7.92
C ALA A 146 49.29 -16.72 8.31
N LEU A 147 47.99 -16.52 8.51
CA LEU A 147 47.39 -15.24 8.89
C LEU A 147 46.85 -15.30 10.32
N THR A 148 47.04 -14.24 11.10
CA THR A 148 46.56 -14.12 12.48
C THR A 148 45.97 -12.73 12.73
N MET A 149 44.90 -12.68 13.52
CA MET A 149 44.29 -11.42 13.95
C MET A 149 45.15 -10.73 15.01
N CYS A 150 45.54 -9.49 14.78
CA CYS A 150 46.26 -8.70 15.78
C CYS A 150 45.30 -8.29 16.90
N PRO A 151 45.54 -8.67 18.17
CA PRO A 151 44.62 -8.39 19.28
C PRO A 151 44.53 -6.90 19.64
N ARG A 152 45.48 -6.07 19.18
CA ARG A 152 45.54 -4.64 19.49
C ARG A 152 44.73 -3.76 18.53
N CYS A 153 44.63 -4.15 17.26
CA CYS A 153 43.97 -3.34 16.22
C CYS A 153 42.96 -4.10 15.37
N GLN A 154 42.73 -5.39 15.68
CA GLN A 154 41.78 -6.28 14.98
C GLN A 154 41.97 -6.33 13.46
N ARG A 155 43.20 -6.13 12.97
CA ARG A 155 43.58 -6.33 11.55
C ARG A 155 44.32 -7.64 11.36
N LEU A 156 44.17 -8.23 10.16
CA LEU A 156 44.89 -9.45 9.78
C LEU A 156 46.37 -9.15 9.55
N THR A 157 47.22 -9.97 10.13
CA THR A 157 48.69 -9.86 10.07
C THR A 157 49.31 -11.22 9.75
N MET A 158 50.56 -11.24 9.26
CA MET A 158 51.28 -12.50 9.06
C MET A 158 51.64 -13.12 10.42
N ALA A 159 51.41 -14.42 10.58
CA ALA A 159 51.89 -15.17 11.72
C ALA A 159 53.43 -15.18 11.66
N ASN A 160 54.08 -14.26 12.37
CA ASN A 160 55.53 -14.20 12.44
C ASN A 160 56.06 -15.59 12.81
N HIS A 161 56.83 -16.21 11.91
CA HIS A 161 57.64 -17.37 12.24
C HIS A 161 58.38 -17.05 13.54
N ARG A 162 58.11 -17.85 14.58
CA ARG A 162 58.83 -17.79 15.85
C ARG A 162 60.32 -17.77 15.53
N ARG A 163 60.98 -16.64 15.75
CA ARG A 163 62.43 -16.57 15.88
C ARG A 163 62.80 -17.58 16.97
N PRO A 164 63.67 -18.58 16.71
CA PRO A 164 64.05 -19.52 17.75
C PRO A 164 64.68 -18.73 18.91
N PRO A 165 64.55 -19.19 20.18
CA PRO A 165 65.22 -18.53 21.28
C PRO A 165 66.71 -18.52 20.97
N SER A 166 67.27 -17.32 20.84
CA SER A 166 68.71 -17.12 20.85
C SER A 166 69.20 -17.60 22.21
N ALA A 167 69.96 -18.69 22.23
CA ALA A 167 70.74 -19.06 23.39
C ALA A 167 71.66 -17.89 23.75
N ALA A 168 71.54 -17.42 24.99
CA ALA A 168 72.45 -16.55 25.71
C ALA A 168 72.29 -16.97 27.17
N ALA A 169 73.30 -17.35 27.94
CA ALA A 169 74.74 -17.48 27.73
C ALA A 169 75.23 -18.67 28.59
#